data_AF-A0A9E3E7Y4-F1
#
_entry.id   AF-A0A9E3E7Y4-F1
#
_cell.length_a   1.000
_cell.length_b   1.000
_cell.length_c   1.000
_cell.angle_alpha   90.00
_cell.angle_beta   90.00
_cell.angle_gamma   90.00
#
_symmetry.space_group_name_H-M   'P 1'
#
loop_
_entity.id
_entity.type
_entity.pdbx_description
1 polymer ?
#
loop_
_entity_poly.entity_id
_entity_poly.type
_entity_poly.pdbx_seq_one_letter_code
_entity_poly.pdbx_strand_id
1 'polypeptide(L)'
;MLIATFIFAGLVISTAVRAGYEQYLQCYLDWQKKESLHIEGLIHLSLDEINASVYPFSVVMLSLPVLTAIAGAYLYVIGIVIYGYRTRTLTSSDLWWSSFRLVIAAPLGLAMVELTNPVLAAFIGFALGAFPMDAINRILRRILTTKLTVSEEHDVDNLVRLSGVTADASATLQGEGIRSPLQLACEDPVSLAIRSGFSFDYVLNLVCQAQVWAYIGETAGKLVPLGLGDARSIASLILHTDASVRQTILDKVATKFEMDSQVLLFDFTNIARDPYTTFLMQFT
;
A
#
# COMPACT_ATOMS: atom_id res chain seq x y z
N MET A 1 -14.43 -2.62 -7.09
CA MET A 1 -13.99 -4.01 -6.85
C MET A 1 -15.08 -5.02 -7.21
N LEU A 2 -16.31 -4.91 -6.69
CA LEU A 2 -17.41 -5.87 -6.92
C LEU A 2 -17.71 -6.16 -8.41
N ILE A 3 -17.67 -5.12 -9.26
CA ILE A 3 -17.89 -5.24 -10.71
C ILE A 3 -16.80 -6.08 -11.38
N ALA A 4 -15.53 -5.88 -11.00
CA ALA A 4 -14.42 -6.66 -11.55
C ALA A 4 -14.50 -8.13 -11.13
N THR A 5 -14.84 -8.40 -9.86
CA THR A 5 -15.04 -9.77 -9.37
C THR A 5 -16.18 -10.48 -10.11
N PHE A 6 -17.28 -9.78 -10.38
CA PHE A 6 -18.40 -10.30 -11.17
C PHE A 6 -18.01 -10.60 -12.62
N ILE A 7 -17.25 -9.69 -13.25
CA ILE A 7 -16.78 -9.88 -14.63
C ILE A 7 -15.83 -11.08 -14.71
N PHE A 8 -14.85 -11.19 -13.81
CA PHE A 8 -13.93 -12.32 -13.80
C PHE A 8 -14.62 -13.65 -13.44
N ALA A 9 -15.54 -13.67 -12.49
CA ALA A 9 -16.32 -14.87 -12.18
C ALA A 9 -17.18 -15.31 -13.38
N GLY A 10 -17.81 -14.36 -14.06
CA GLY A 10 -18.58 -14.61 -15.28
C GLY A 10 -17.72 -15.20 -16.41
N LEU A 11 -16.54 -14.63 -16.65
CA LEU A 11 -15.56 -15.12 -17.62
C LEU A 11 -15.05 -16.53 -17.29
N VAL A 12 -14.76 -16.82 -16.02
CA VAL A 12 -14.28 -18.14 -15.59
C VAL A 12 -15.38 -19.20 -15.77
N ILE A 13 -16.61 -18.90 -15.36
CA ILE A 13 -17.75 -19.83 -15.51
C ILE A 13 -18.03 -20.08 -17.00
N SER A 14 -18.06 -19.03 -17.83
CA SER A 14 -18.30 -19.19 -19.27
C SER A 14 -17.21 -20.02 -19.94
N THR A 15 -15.94 -19.80 -19.57
CA THR A 15 -14.81 -20.55 -20.12
C THR A 15 -14.86 -22.02 -19.71
N ALA A 16 -15.19 -22.32 -18.45
CA ALA A 16 -15.30 -23.68 -17.94
C ALA A 16 -16.44 -24.48 -18.59
N VAL A 17 -17.63 -23.86 -18.72
CA VAL A 17 -18.79 -24.49 -19.38
C VAL A 17 -18.46 -24.82 -20.84
N ARG A 18 -17.78 -23.90 -21.53
CA ARG A 18 -17.40 -24.09 -22.93
C ARG A 18 -16.34 -25.17 -23.12
N ALA A 19 -15.29 -25.18 -22.30
CA ALA A 19 -14.28 -26.23 -22.33
C ALA A 19 -14.89 -27.62 -22.06
N GLY A 20 -15.86 -27.71 -21.13
CA GLY A 20 -16.61 -28.93 -20.89
C GLY A 20 -17.47 -29.35 -22.09
N TYR A 21 -18.13 -28.40 -22.75
CA TYR A 21 -18.91 -28.66 -23.96
C TYR A 21 -18.04 -29.14 -25.13
N GLU A 22 -16.87 -28.53 -25.33
CA GLU A 22 -15.91 -28.94 -26.37
C GLU A 22 -15.41 -30.37 -26.16
N GLN A 23 -15.06 -30.74 -24.91
CA GLN A 23 -14.70 -32.12 -24.58
C GLN A 23 -15.86 -33.11 -24.78
N TYR A 24 -17.08 -32.72 -24.40
CA TYR A 24 -18.26 -33.52 -24.62
C TYR A 24 -18.50 -33.77 -26.12
N LEU A 25 -18.40 -32.73 -26.94
CA LEU A 25 -18.61 -32.81 -28.38
C LEU A 25 -17.57 -33.73 -29.04
N GLN A 26 -16.30 -33.61 -28.65
CA GLN A 26 -15.24 -34.51 -29.14
C GLN A 26 -15.51 -35.97 -28.76
N CYS A 27 -15.85 -36.24 -27.50
CA CYS A 27 -16.18 -37.59 -27.03
C CYS A 27 -17.37 -38.19 -27.80
N TYR A 28 -18.40 -37.39 -28.05
CA TYR A 28 -19.57 -37.81 -28.80
C TYR A 28 -19.25 -38.14 -30.26
N LEU A 29 -18.46 -37.29 -30.93
CA LEU A 29 -18.01 -37.52 -32.31
C LEU A 29 -17.15 -38.79 -32.43
N ASP A 30 -16.26 -39.02 -31.47
CA ASP A 30 -15.44 -40.23 -31.42
C ASP A 30 -16.29 -41.49 -31.21
N TRP A 31 -17.30 -41.42 -30.34
CA TRP A 31 -18.26 -42.50 -30.12
C TRP A 31 -19.09 -42.79 -31.39
N GLN A 32 -19.61 -41.77 -32.06
CA GLN A 32 -20.39 -41.91 -33.28
C GLN A 32 -19.56 -42.55 -34.40
N LYS A 33 -18.28 -42.15 -34.55
CA LYS A 33 -17.34 -42.73 -35.49
C LYS A 33 -17.06 -44.21 -35.19
N LYS A 34 -17.01 -44.58 -33.91
CA LYS A 34 -16.79 -45.96 -33.48
C LYS A 34 -17.99 -46.87 -33.76
N GLU A 35 -19.21 -46.37 -33.62
CA GLU A 35 -20.43 -47.15 -33.80
C GLU A 35 -21.01 -47.09 -35.22
N SER A 36 -20.40 -46.34 -36.14
CA SER A 36 -20.86 -46.20 -37.54
C SER A 36 -22.31 -45.69 -37.66
N LEU A 37 -22.78 -44.93 -36.67
CA LEU A 37 -24.13 -44.39 -36.63
C LEU A 37 -24.21 -43.08 -37.42
N HIS A 38 -24.83 -43.12 -38.59
CA HIS A 38 -25.28 -41.90 -39.29
C HIS A 38 -26.66 -41.50 -38.76
N ILE A 39 -26.69 -40.69 -37.70
CA ILE A 39 -27.91 -40.08 -37.20
C ILE A 39 -28.19 -38.83 -38.05
N GLU A 40 -29.02 -38.95 -39.08
CA GLU A 40 -29.55 -37.81 -39.82
C GLU A 40 -30.60 -37.08 -38.97
N GLY A 41 -30.38 -35.81 -38.67
CA GLY A 41 -31.41 -34.93 -38.04
C GLY A 41 -30.99 -34.21 -36.76
N LEU A 42 -29.87 -34.56 -36.12
CA LEU A 42 -29.26 -33.67 -35.11
C LEU A 42 -28.33 -32.69 -35.83
N ILE A 43 -28.89 -31.53 -36.22
CA ILE A 43 -28.10 -30.38 -36.62
C ILE A 43 -27.43 -29.86 -35.34
N HIS A 44 -26.23 -30.36 -35.03
CA HIS A 44 -25.40 -29.76 -34.01
C HIS A 44 -25.04 -28.36 -34.49
N LEU A 45 -25.61 -27.34 -33.82
CA LEU A 45 -25.16 -25.97 -34.00
C LEU A 45 -23.65 -25.96 -33.79
N SER A 46 -22.92 -25.47 -34.78
CA SER A 46 -21.50 -25.22 -34.64
C SER A 46 -21.28 -24.32 -33.42
N LEU A 47 -20.12 -24.47 -32.75
CA LEU A 47 -19.77 -23.62 -31.61
C LEU A 47 -19.93 -22.13 -31.95
N ASP A 48 -19.67 -21.74 -33.20
CA ASP A 48 -19.84 -20.37 -33.69
C ASP A 48 -21.30 -19.92 -33.72
N GLU A 49 -22.24 -20.79 -34.11
CA GLU A 49 -23.67 -20.51 -34.08
C GLU A 49 -24.23 -20.46 -32.65
N ILE A 50 -23.74 -21.33 -31.76
CA ILE A 50 -24.09 -21.27 -30.33
C ILE A 50 -23.58 -19.96 -29.72
N ASN A 51 -22.32 -19.60 -29.99
CA ASN A 51 -21.73 -18.34 -29.51
C ASN A 51 -22.50 -17.12 -30.01
N ALA A 52 -22.86 -17.09 -31.30
CA ALA A 52 -23.62 -15.99 -31.88
C ALA A 52 -25.03 -15.84 -31.31
N SER A 53 -25.68 -16.96 -30.91
CA SER A 53 -27.03 -16.93 -30.33
C SER A 53 -27.07 -16.60 -28.84
N VAL A 54 -26.05 -17.01 -28.07
CA VAL A 54 -26.04 -16.86 -26.60
C VAL A 54 -25.29 -15.61 -26.15
N TYR A 55 -24.26 -15.18 -26.90
CA TYR A 55 -23.41 -14.05 -26.52
C TYR A 55 -23.35 -13.00 -27.65
N PRO A 56 -23.90 -11.79 -27.44
CA PRO A 56 -23.79 -10.71 -28.42
C PRO A 56 -22.36 -10.13 -28.51
N PHE A 57 -21.40 -10.66 -27.75
CA PHE A 57 -20.02 -10.24 -27.72
C PHE A 57 -19.10 -11.40 -28.13
N SER A 58 -18.04 -11.09 -28.87
CA SER A 58 -16.97 -12.03 -29.21
C SER A 58 -16.39 -12.65 -27.95
N VAL A 59 -16.48 -13.97 -27.82
CA VAL A 59 -16.01 -14.71 -26.65
C VAL A 59 -14.51 -14.51 -26.51
N VAL A 60 -14.08 -13.81 -25.46
CA VAL A 60 -12.67 -13.62 -25.15
C VAL A 60 -12.15 -14.90 -24.48
N MET A 61 -11.49 -15.75 -25.27
CA MET A 61 -10.76 -16.91 -24.76
C MET A 61 -9.48 -16.43 -24.07
N LEU A 62 -9.42 -16.58 -22.74
CA LEU A 62 -8.19 -16.33 -22.00
C LEU A 62 -7.29 -17.57 -22.10
N SER A 63 -6.02 -17.38 -22.50
CA SER A 63 -5.05 -18.46 -22.53
C SER A 63 -4.74 -18.96 -21.12
N LEU A 64 -4.34 -20.23 -21.00
CA LEU A 64 -4.01 -20.84 -19.70
C LEU A 64 -3.01 -19.98 -18.88
N PRO A 65 -1.94 -19.41 -19.47
CA PRO A 65 -1.01 -18.55 -18.73
C PRO A 65 -1.61 -17.25 -18.20
N VAL A 66 -2.61 -16.70 -18.88
CA VAL A 66 -3.34 -15.51 -18.43
C VAL A 66 -4.22 -15.84 -17.24
N LEU A 67 -4.95 -16.96 -17.32
CA LEU A 67 -5.80 -17.43 -16.21
C LEU A 67 -4.97 -17.69 -14.96
N THR A 68 -3.83 -18.37 -15.09
CA THR A 68 -2.97 -18.67 -13.95
C THR A 68 -2.32 -17.41 -13.38
N ALA A 69 -1.94 -16.43 -14.22
CA ALA A 69 -1.43 -15.14 -13.75
C ALA A 69 -2.47 -14.35 -12.95
N ILE A 70 -3.70 -14.27 -13.43
CA ILE A 70 -4.82 -13.63 -12.71
C ILE A 70 -5.09 -14.38 -11.39
N ALA A 71 -5.06 -15.71 -11.39
CA ALA A 71 -5.25 -16.51 -10.17
C ALA A 71 -4.17 -16.24 -9.12
N GLY A 72 -2.90 -16.14 -9.53
CA GLY A 72 -1.80 -15.78 -8.64
C GLY A 72 -1.98 -14.37 -8.06
N ALA A 73 -2.31 -13.39 -8.91
CA ALA A 73 -2.59 -12.03 -8.47
C ALA A 73 -3.75 -11.95 -7.49
N TYR A 74 -4.83 -12.70 -7.73
CA TYR A 74 -5.97 -12.79 -6.84
C TYR A 74 -5.61 -13.36 -5.46
N LEU A 75 -4.85 -14.46 -5.42
CA LEU A 75 -4.39 -15.06 -4.17
C LEU A 75 -3.54 -14.08 -3.35
N TYR A 76 -2.66 -13.33 -4.01
CA TYR A 76 -1.87 -12.30 -3.35
C TYR A 76 -2.74 -11.16 -2.79
N VAL A 77 -3.71 -10.67 -3.56
CA VAL A 77 -4.63 -9.62 -3.11
C VAL A 77 -5.43 -10.06 -1.89
N ILE A 78 -5.90 -11.32 -1.86
CA ILE A 78 -6.54 -11.88 -0.66
C ILE A 78 -5.59 -11.82 0.54
N GLY A 79 -4.31 -12.20 0.34
CA GLY A 79 -3.29 -12.12 1.38
C GLY A 79 -3.14 -10.72 1.96
N ILE A 80 -3.06 -9.68 1.10
CA ILE A 80 -3.02 -8.28 1.54
C ILE A 80 -4.27 -7.90 2.32
N VAL A 81 -5.46 -8.22 1.80
CA VAL A 81 -6.72 -7.83 2.45
C VAL A 81 -6.88 -8.50 3.81
N ILE A 82 -6.57 -9.80 3.92
CA ILE A 82 -6.63 -10.52 5.21
C ILE A 82 -5.62 -9.95 6.20
N TYR A 83 -4.38 -9.74 5.76
CA TYR A 83 -3.32 -9.22 6.61
C TYR A 83 -3.66 -7.80 7.09
N GLY A 84 -3.95 -6.89 6.16
CA GLY A 84 -4.29 -5.49 6.45
C GLY A 84 -5.55 -5.36 7.30
N TYR A 85 -6.56 -6.21 7.09
CA TYR A 85 -7.76 -6.24 7.94
C TYR A 85 -7.41 -6.67 9.37
N ARG A 86 -6.59 -7.72 9.52
CA ARG A 86 -6.16 -8.23 10.83
C ARG A 86 -5.31 -7.22 11.59
N THR A 87 -4.43 -6.49 10.91
CA THR A 87 -3.58 -5.46 11.51
C THR A 87 -4.28 -4.11 11.65
N ARG A 88 -5.48 -3.95 11.08
CA ARG A 88 -6.22 -2.67 10.97
C ARG A 88 -5.44 -1.59 10.22
N THR A 89 -4.54 -1.99 9.33
CA THR A 89 -3.73 -1.08 8.50
C THR A 89 -4.14 -1.13 7.04
N LEU A 90 -5.29 -1.72 6.70
CA LEU A 90 -5.79 -1.75 5.32
C LEU A 90 -6.20 -0.36 4.89
N THR A 91 -5.37 0.28 4.06
CA THR A 91 -5.64 1.61 3.52
C THR A 91 -6.44 1.52 2.21
N SER A 92 -7.07 2.63 1.82
CA SER A 92 -7.72 2.71 0.51
C SER A 92 -6.71 2.56 -0.64
N SER A 93 -5.47 3.02 -0.43
CA SER A 93 -4.36 2.88 -1.38
C SER A 93 -4.04 1.41 -1.68
N ASP A 94 -4.05 0.54 -0.66
CA ASP A 94 -3.82 -0.90 -0.83
C ASP A 94 -4.84 -1.57 -1.76
N LEU A 95 -6.10 -1.12 -1.70
CA LEU A 95 -7.17 -1.62 -2.57
C LEU A 95 -6.99 -1.16 -4.01
N TRP A 96 -6.51 0.07 -4.23
CA TRP A 96 -6.18 0.58 -5.55
C TRP A 96 -5.01 -0.19 -6.17
N TRP A 97 -3.93 -0.41 -5.42
CA TRP A 97 -2.80 -1.21 -5.86
C TRP A 97 -3.17 -2.67 -6.13
N SER A 98 -4.03 -3.24 -5.30
CA SER A 98 -4.58 -4.58 -5.50
C SER A 98 -5.40 -4.69 -6.79
N SER A 99 -6.21 -3.67 -7.09
CA SER A 99 -6.99 -3.60 -8.33
C SER A 99 -6.09 -3.46 -9.54
N PHE A 100 -5.09 -2.57 -9.46
CA PHE A 100 -4.08 -2.39 -10.51
C PHE A 100 -3.33 -3.70 -10.79
N ARG A 101 -2.91 -4.42 -9.74
CA ARG A 101 -2.26 -5.73 -9.85
C ARG A 101 -3.09 -6.75 -10.64
N LEU A 102 -4.39 -6.84 -10.37
CA LEU A 102 -5.28 -7.74 -11.10
C LEU A 102 -5.39 -7.35 -12.59
N VAL A 103 -5.39 -6.06 -12.91
CA VAL A 103 -5.44 -5.57 -14.29
C VAL A 103 -4.15 -5.89 -15.05
N ILE A 104 -2.98 -5.67 -14.43
CA ILE A 104 -1.68 -5.93 -15.08
C ILE A 104 -1.31 -7.41 -15.17
N ALA A 105 -1.95 -8.28 -14.38
CA ALA A 105 -1.66 -9.71 -14.41
C ALA A 105 -1.97 -10.35 -15.77
N ALA A 106 -3.02 -9.88 -16.44
CA ALA A 106 -3.42 -10.39 -17.75
C ALA A 106 -2.38 -10.12 -18.86
N PRO A 107 -1.92 -8.88 -19.12
CA PRO A 107 -0.87 -8.62 -20.11
C PRO A 107 0.47 -9.28 -19.74
N LEU A 108 0.79 -9.41 -18.44
CA LEU A 108 1.97 -10.16 -18.00
C LEU A 108 1.87 -11.64 -18.34
N GLY A 109 0.71 -12.27 -18.11
CA GLY A 109 0.46 -13.66 -18.50
C GLY A 109 0.55 -13.87 -20.02
N LEU A 110 0.04 -12.92 -20.82
CA LEU A 110 0.16 -12.96 -22.28
C LEU A 110 1.61 -12.90 -22.75
N ALA A 111 2.42 -12.02 -22.14
CA ALA A 111 3.84 -11.91 -22.49
C ALA A 111 4.61 -13.21 -22.26
N MET A 112 4.17 -14.07 -21.32
CA MET A 112 4.81 -15.35 -21.06
C MET A 112 4.48 -16.44 -22.10
N VAL A 113 3.36 -16.32 -22.81
CA VAL A 113 2.95 -17.29 -23.85
C VAL A 113 4.00 -17.37 -24.96
N GLU A 114 4.61 -16.24 -25.31
CA GLU A 114 5.59 -16.15 -26.40
C GLU A 114 7.00 -16.60 -26.00
N LEU A 115 7.29 -16.71 -24.70
CA LEU A 115 8.65 -16.94 -24.20
C LEU A 115 8.98 -18.40 -23.91
N THR A 116 7.96 -19.25 -23.74
CA THR A 116 8.14 -20.58 -23.17
C THR A 116 6.98 -21.52 -23.52
N ASN A 117 7.10 -22.81 -23.20
CA ASN A 117 6.04 -23.78 -23.44
C ASN A 117 4.78 -23.48 -22.58
N PRO A 118 3.58 -23.93 -22.97
CA PRO A 118 2.34 -23.53 -22.30
C PRO A 118 2.25 -23.89 -20.82
N VAL A 119 2.83 -25.03 -20.42
CA VAL A 119 2.81 -25.51 -19.03
C VAL A 119 3.71 -24.66 -18.13
N LEU A 120 4.92 -24.37 -18.60
CA LEU A 120 5.88 -23.54 -17.87
C LEU A 120 5.45 -22.06 -17.91
N ALA A 121 4.87 -21.59 -19.02
CA ALA A 121 4.23 -20.29 -19.13
C ALA A 121 3.13 -20.12 -18.07
N ALA A 122 2.31 -21.14 -17.86
CA ALA A 122 1.25 -21.12 -16.86
C ALA A 122 1.79 -21.05 -15.43
N PHE A 123 2.82 -21.83 -15.11
CA PHE A 123 3.48 -21.77 -13.81
C PHE A 123 4.15 -20.41 -13.55
N ILE A 124 4.90 -19.89 -14.52
CA ILE A 124 5.58 -18.60 -14.40
C ILE A 124 4.56 -17.46 -14.31
N GLY A 125 3.49 -17.51 -15.11
CA GLY A 125 2.40 -16.54 -15.04
C GLY A 125 1.79 -16.48 -13.64
N PHE A 126 1.46 -17.65 -13.05
CA PHE A 126 0.99 -17.73 -11.67
C PHE A 126 1.98 -17.10 -10.69
N ALA A 127 3.25 -17.50 -10.78
CA ALA A 127 4.29 -17.01 -9.89
C ALA A 127 4.42 -15.49 -9.97
N LEU A 128 4.43 -14.91 -11.18
CA LEU A 128 4.49 -13.46 -11.39
C LEU A 128 3.28 -12.72 -10.82
N GLY A 129 2.08 -13.26 -10.99
CA GLY A 129 0.88 -12.69 -10.38
C GLY A 129 0.92 -12.76 -8.84
N ALA A 130 1.36 -13.89 -8.30
CA ALA A 130 1.42 -14.13 -6.87
C ALA A 130 2.59 -13.41 -6.16
N PHE A 131 3.64 -13.02 -6.89
CA PHE A 131 4.86 -12.49 -6.28
C PHE A 131 4.67 -11.05 -5.77
N PRO A 132 5.16 -10.68 -4.57
CA PRO A 132 5.09 -9.31 -4.08
C PRO A 132 5.86 -8.33 -4.97
N MET A 133 5.24 -7.19 -5.30
CA MET A 133 5.86 -6.19 -6.18
C MET A 133 7.10 -5.58 -5.54
N ASP A 134 7.11 -5.43 -4.21
CA ASP A 134 8.26 -4.94 -3.47
C ASP A 134 9.47 -5.86 -3.61
N ALA A 135 9.26 -7.19 -3.68
CA ALA A 135 10.34 -8.12 -3.93
C ALA A 135 10.88 -7.97 -5.36
N ILE A 136 9.99 -7.81 -6.36
CA ILE A 136 10.39 -7.56 -7.75
C ILE A 136 11.20 -6.26 -7.83
N ASN A 137 10.69 -5.17 -7.26
CA ASN A 137 11.35 -3.87 -7.27
C ASN A 137 12.69 -3.90 -6.51
N ARG A 138 12.78 -4.62 -5.38
CA ARG A 138 14.05 -4.80 -4.64
C ARG A 138 15.08 -5.57 -5.46
N ILE A 139 14.67 -6.65 -6.13
CA ILE A 139 15.56 -7.42 -7.01
C ILE A 139 16.00 -6.55 -8.19
N LEU A 140 15.07 -5.84 -8.83
CA LEU A 140 15.36 -4.96 -9.96
C LEU A 140 16.33 -3.85 -9.55
N ARG A 141 16.07 -3.17 -8.43
CA ARG A 141 16.98 -2.17 -7.85
C ARG A 141 18.35 -2.79 -7.55
N ARG A 142 18.41 -3.98 -6.95
CA ARG A 142 19.68 -4.67 -6.64
C ARG A 142 20.48 -5.00 -7.91
N ILE A 143 19.82 -5.42 -8.99
CA ILE A 143 20.47 -5.67 -10.28
C ILE A 143 20.98 -4.35 -10.87
N LEU A 144 20.16 -3.30 -10.84
CA LEU A 144 20.51 -1.97 -11.33
C LEU A 144 21.69 -1.37 -10.56
N THR A 145 21.70 -1.40 -9.23
CA THR A 145 22.80 -0.86 -8.40
C THR A 145 24.09 -1.64 -8.58
N THR A 146 24.01 -2.96 -8.72
CA THR A 146 25.19 -3.82 -9.02
C THR A 146 25.76 -3.53 -10.41
N LYS A 147 24.93 -3.10 -11.37
CA LYS A 147 25.32 -2.84 -12.76
C LYS A 147 25.72 -1.39 -13.03
N LEU A 148 25.19 -0.42 -12.27
CA LEU A 148 25.34 1.01 -12.56
C LEU A 148 26.31 1.75 -11.64
N THR A 149 26.89 1.12 -10.61
CA THR A 149 27.84 1.76 -9.67
C THR A 149 27.37 3.13 -9.16
N VAL A 150 26.06 3.30 -9.01
CA VAL A 150 25.48 4.53 -8.45
C VAL A 150 25.59 4.39 -6.94
N SER A 151 26.56 5.09 -6.35
CA SER A 151 26.57 5.36 -4.92
C SER A 151 25.40 6.31 -4.64
N GLU A 152 24.26 5.75 -4.25
CA GLU A 152 23.18 6.56 -3.69
C GLU A 152 23.68 7.11 -2.35
N GLU A 153 23.98 8.41 -2.29
CA GLU A 153 23.84 9.15 -1.02
C GLU A 153 22.36 9.01 -0.66
N HIS A 154 22.06 8.07 0.25
CA HIS A 154 20.73 7.93 0.79
C HIS A 154 20.35 9.26 1.44
N ASP A 155 19.44 9.99 0.80
CA ASP A 155 18.71 11.10 1.40
C ASP A 155 18.06 10.55 2.67
N VAL A 156 18.70 10.83 3.81
CA VAL A 156 18.35 10.20 5.08
C VAL A 156 16.94 10.66 5.38
N ASP A 157 16.02 9.70 5.40
CA ASP A 157 14.61 9.95 5.61
C ASP A 157 14.38 10.84 6.84
N ASN A 158 14.03 12.09 6.57
CA ASN A 158 13.97 13.13 7.59
C ASN A 158 12.89 12.83 8.66
N LEU A 159 11.91 11.98 8.33
CA LEU A 159 10.87 11.55 9.26
C LEU A 159 11.38 10.55 10.29
N VAL A 160 12.38 9.71 9.96
CA VAL A 160 12.97 8.73 10.89
C VAL A 160 13.68 9.42 12.07
N ARG A 161 13.96 10.71 11.95
CA ARG A 161 14.53 11.52 13.03
C ARG A 161 13.52 11.84 14.15
N LEU A 162 12.22 11.69 13.89
CA LEU A 162 11.17 11.82 14.91
C LEU A 162 11.14 10.58 15.80
N SER A 163 10.88 10.78 17.09
CA SER A 163 10.90 9.69 18.05
C SER A 163 9.72 8.74 17.83
N GLY A 164 10.03 7.45 17.68
CA GLY A 164 9.03 6.41 17.44
C GLY A 164 8.62 6.25 15.97
N VAL A 165 9.28 6.93 15.03
CA VAL A 165 9.11 6.67 13.59
C VAL A 165 10.11 5.61 13.15
N THR A 166 9.59 4.44 12.74
CA THR A 166 10.38 3.40 12.08
C THR A 166 10.44 3.65 10.57
N ALA A 167 11.36 2.96 9.88
CA ALA A 167 11.44 3.03 8.41
C ALA A 167 10.11 2.63 7.74
N ASP A 168 9.40 1.65 8.30
CA ASP A 168 8.09 1.22 7.80
C ASP A 168 7.02 2.31 8.01
N ALA A 169 6.99 2.93 9.20
CA ALA A 169 6.05 4.00 9.48
C ALA A 169 6.30 5.21 8.58
N SER A 170 7.57 5.53 8.33
CA SER A 170 7.95 6.59 7.41
C SER A 170 7.56 6.27 5.96
N ALA A 171 7.75 5.04 5.50
CA ALA A 171 7.32 4.63 4.16
C ALA A 171 5.81 4.81 3.96
N THR A 172 5.00 4.48 4.98
CA THR A 172 3.56 4.74 4.96
C THR A 172 3.24 6.23 4.89
N LEU A 173 3.91 7.07 5.71
CA LEU A 173 3.73 8.52 5.68
C LEU A 173 4.12 9.13 4.32
N GLN A 174 5.21 8.66 3.72
CA GLN A 174 5.61 9.06 2.37
C GLN A 174 4.62 8.61 1.30
N GLY A 175 3.99 7.44 1.47
CA GLY A 175 2.88 6.97 0.66
C GLY A 175 1.67 7.91 0.70
N GLU A 176 1.43 8.55 1.85
CA GLU A 176 0.41 9.59 2.04
C GLU A 176 0.86 10.99 1.56
N GLY A 177 2.08 11.12 1.05
CA GLY A 177 2.64 12.37 0.52
C GLY A 177 3.45 13.20 1.51
N ILE A 178 3.68 12.69 2.74
CA ILE A 178 4.42 13.38 3.79
C ILE A 178 5.88 12.96 3.72
N ARG A 179 6.78 13.89 3.42
CA ARG A 179 8.23 13.63 3.25
C ARG A 179 9.12 14.37 4.22
N SER A 180 8.57 15.31 4.99
CA SER A 180 9.33 16.08 5.97
C SER A 180 8.55 16.29 7.27
N PRO A 181 9.25 16.44 8.41
CA PRO A 181 8.62 16.84 9.66
C PRO A 181 7.84 18.14 9.54
N LEU A 182 8.30 19.11 8.74
CA LEU A 182 7.58 20.36 8.52
C LEU A 182 6.23 20.16 7.83
N GLN A 183 6.15 19.26 6.85
CA GLN A 183 4.87 18.89 6.23
C GLN A 183 3.95 18.23 7.26
N LEU A 184 4.50 17.30 8.06
CA LEU A 184 3.74 16.62 9.10
C LEU A 184 3.18 17.56 10.17
N ALA A 185 3.90 18.65 10.50
CA ALA A 185 3.46 19.66 11.45
C ALA A 185 2.21 20.43 10.96
N CYS A 186 2.02 20.53 9.64
CA CYS A 186 0.89 21.24 9.04
C CYS A 186 -0.29 20.32 8.68
N GLU A 187 -0.18 19.01 8.87
CA GLU A 187 -1.22 18.06 8.50
C GLU A 187 -2.29 17.90 9.60
N ASP A 188 -3.53 17.67 9.18
CA ASP A 188 -4.62 17.36 10.10
C ASP A 188 -4.45 15.93 10.66
N PRO A 189 -4.26 15.77 11.98
CA PRO A 189 -4.04 14.46 12.58
C PRO A 189 -5.23 13.51 12.40
N VAL A 190 -6.46 14.03 12.28
CA VAL A 190 -7.66 13.20 12.08
C VAL A 190 -7.65 12.62 10.67
N SER A 191 -7.51 13.48 9.66
CA SER A 191 -7.41 13.06 8.26
C SER A 191 -6.25 12.09 8.05
N LEU A 192 -5.07 12.39 8.61
CA LEU A 192 -3.89 11.55 8.47
C LEU A 192 -4.08 10.17 9.14
N ALA A 193 -4.67 10.09 10.33
CA ALA A 193 -4.96 8.82 10.99
C ALA A 193 -5.91 7.94 10.16
N ILE A 194 -6.94 8.53 9.55
CA ILE A 194 -7.88 7.82 8.68
C ILE A 194 -7.18 7.29 7.42
N ARG A 195 -6.35 8.11 6.78
CA ARG A 195 -5.68 7.74 5.52
C ARG A 195 -4.58 6.70 5.71
N SER A 196 -3.70 6.92 6.69
CA SER A 196 -2.56 6.06 6.99
C SER A 196 -2.93 4.76 7.71
N GLY A 197 -4.08 4.72 8.38
CA GLY A 197 -4.48 3.59 9.23
C GLY A 197 -3.72 3.51 10.56
N PHE A 198 -2.93 4.53 10.92
CA PHE A 198 -2.31 4.62 12.23
C PHE A 198 -3.32 4.94 13.32
N SER A 199 -3.00 4.59 14.58
CA SER A 199 -3.81 5.03 15.71
C SER A 199 -3.76 6.55 15.82
N PHE A 200 -4.91 7.15 16.13
CA PHE A 200 -5.02 8.60 16.27
C PHE A 200 -4.01 9.14 17.30
N ASP A 201 -3.84 8.47 18.44
CA ASP A 201 -2.87 8.87 19.47
C ASP A 201 -1.43 8.88 18.95
N TYR A 202 -1.06 7.91 18.11
CA TYR A 202 0.26 7.87 17.50
C TYR A 202 0.47 9.04 16.54
N VAL A 203 -0.50 9.29 15.65
CA VAL A 203 -0.45 10.42 14.71
C VAL A 203 -0.42 11.75 15.46
N LEU A 204 -1.25 11.91 16.50
CA LEU A 204 -1.29 13.11 17.31
C LEU A 204 0.07 13.39 17.96
N ASN A 205 0.72 12.36 18.52
CA ASN A 205 2.05 12.48 19.09
C ASN A 205 3.09 12.85 18.03
N LEU A 206 3.01 12.29 16.82
CA LEU A 206 3.92 12.62 15.72
C LEU A 206 3.77 14.07 15.25
N VAL A 207 2.54 14.55 15.08
CA VAL A 207 2.26 15.94 14.72
C VAL A 207 2.76 16.88 15.82
N CYS A 208 2.55 16.54 17.09
CA CYS A 208 3.07 17.34 18.21
C CYS A 208 4.60 17.39 18.23
N GLN A 209 5.30 16.28 17.94
CA GLN A 209 6.76 16.26 17.84
C GLN A 209 7.26 17.05 16.62
N ALA A 210 6.57 16.92 15.48
CA ALA A 210 6.86 17.64 14.26
C ALA A 210 6.71 19.16 14.45
N GLN A 211 5.74 19.59 15.23
CA GLN A 211 5.57 20.99 15.61
C GLN A 211 6.79 21.51 16.39
N VAL A 212 7.31 20.74 17.37
CA VAL A 212 8.55 21.12 18.08
C VAL A 212 9.74 21.18 17.13
N TRP A 213 9.83 20.22 16.20
CA TRP A 213 10.85 20.20 15.16
C TRP A 213 10.82 21.46 14.28
N ALA A 214 9.65 22.01 14.00
CA ALA A 214 9.51 23.21 13.17
C ALA A 214 10.19 24.45 13.77
N TYR A 215 10.27 24.54 15.09
CA TYR A 215 10.90 25.68 15.79
C TYR A 215 12.36 25.42 16.16
N ILE A 216 12.67 24.21 16.65
CA ILE A 216 13.98 23.92 17.29
C ILE A 216 14.85 22.97 16.43
N GLY A 217 14.32 22.50 15.30
CA GLY A 217 15.03 21.69 14.32
C GLY A 217 15.53 20.36 14.87
N GLU A 218 16.73 19.95 14.43
CA GLU A 218 17.32 18.64 14.74
C GLU A 218 17.55 18.41 16.24
N THR A 219 17.62 19.47 17.03
CA THR A 219 17.81 19.36 18.48
C THR A 219 16.57 18.87 19.21
N ALA A 220 15.39 18.87 18.58
CA ALA A 220 14.13 18.43 19.19
C ALA A 220 14.20 17.02 19.77
N GLY A 221 14.95 16.10 19.14
CA GLY A 221 15.13 14.73 19.64
C GLY A 221 15.77 14.66 21.04
N LYS A 222 16.58 15.66 21.42
CA LYS A 222 17.20 15.74 22.76
C LYS A 222 16.21 16.12 23.86
N LEU A 223 15.02 16.64 23.52
CA LEU A 223 13.97 17.02 24.47
C LEU A 223 13.13 15.82 24.91
N VAL A 224 13.09 14.75 24.11
CA VAL A 224 12.29 13.54 24.38
C VAL A 224 12.63 12.91 25.75
N PRO A 225 13.91 12.69 26.13
CA PRO A 225 14.25 12.14 27.44
C PRO A 225 13.89 13.05 28.63
N LEU A 226 13.57 14.32 28.37
CA LEU A 226 13.15 15.28 29.40
C LEU A 226 11.62 15.37 29.51
N GLY A 227 10.87 14.60 28.72
CA GLY A 227 9.41 14.70 28.65
C GLY A 227 8.91 15.96 27.92
N LEU A 228 9.78 16.65 27.17
CA LEU A 228 9.46 17.87 26.42
C LEU A 228 9.55 17.65 24.91
N GLY A 229 9.39 16.39 24.47
CA GLY A 229 9.47 16.03 23.06
C GLY A 229 8.26 16.46 22.24
N ASP A 230 7.15 16.84 22.88
CA ASP A 230 5.89 17.18 22.21
C ASP A 230 5.46 18.62 22.52
N ALA A 231 4.76 19.24 21.55
CA ALA A 231 4.32 20.63 21.69
C ALA A 231 3.34 20.83 22.86
N ARG A 232 2.57 19.80 23.23
CA ARG A 232 1.60 19.86 24.34
C ARG A 232 2.29 19.93 25.69
N SER A 233 3.33 19.13 25.93
CA SER A 233 4.07 19.20 27.21
C SER A 233 4.81 20.53 27.33
N ILE A 234 5.34 21.06 26.23
CA ILE A 234 5.91 22.42 26.19
C ILE A 234 4.84 23.47 26.50
N ALA A 235 3.67 23.39 25.86
CA ALA A 235 2.57 24.32 26.12
C ALA A 235 2.09 24.26 27.58
N SER A 236 1.96 23.06 28.15
CA SER A 236 1.62 22.87 29.56
C SER A 236 2.66 23.47 30.50
N LEU A 237 3.96 23.30 30.20
CA LEU A 237 5.05 23.93 30.94
C LEU A 237 4.97 25.47 30.89
N ILE A 238 4.64 26.05 29.73
CA ILE A 238 4.59 27.51 29.57
C ILE A 238 3.31 28.10 30.18
N LEU A 239 2.15 27.47 29.98
CA LEU A 239 0.85 28.06 30.31
C LEU A 239 0.34 27.71 31.71
N HIS A 240 0.70 26.53 32.25
CA HIS A 240 0.13 26.01 33.49
C HIS A 240 1.12 25.89 34.64
N THR A 241 2.41 26.10 34.41
CA THR A 241 3.45 26.01 35.45
C THR A 241 3.84 27.39 35.98
N ASP A 242 4.08 27.47 37.29
CA ASP A 242 4.55 28.69 37.96
C ASP A 242 5.88 29.20 37.38
N ALA A 243 6.05 30.52 37.39
CA ALA A 243 7.20 31.17 36.78
C ALA A 243 8.56 30.71 37.35
N SER A 244 8.65 30.46 38.67
CA SER A 244 9.87 30.02 39.34
C SER A 244 10.27 28.58 38.96
N VAL A 245 9.29 27.68 38.91
CA VAL A 245 9.49 26.27 38.54
C VAL A 245 9.85 26.17 37.06
N ARG A 246 9.12 26.90 36.20
CA ARG A 246 9.38 26.98 34.77
C ARG A 246 10.81 27.45 34.48
N GLN A 247 11.27 28.51 35.14
CA GLN A 247 12.64 29.01 34.95
C GLN A 247 13.69 27.97 35.34
N THR A 248 13.47 27.26 36.46
CA THR A 248 14.38 26.19 36.91
C THR A 248 14.48 25.03 35.89
N ILE A 249 13.34 24.67 35.28
CA ILE A 249 13.31 23.63 34.23
C ILE A 249 14.02 24.14 32.97
N LEU A 250 13.73 25.37 32.54
CA LEU A 250 14.36 25.99 31.38
C LEU A 250 15.87 26.11 31.53
N ASP A 251 16.38 26.49 32.71
CA ASP A 251 17.82 26.62 32.94
C ASP A 251 18.52 25.25 32.85
N LYS A 252 17.88 24.18 33.33
CA LYS A 252 18.38 22.80 33.17
C LYS A 252 18.38 22.35 31.71
N VAL A 253 17.33 22.69 30.96
CA VAL A 253 17.25 22.38 29.51
C VAL A 253 18.30 23.19 28.76
N ALA A 254 18.37 24.51 28.97
CA ALA A 254 19.35 25.42 28.37
C ALA A 254 20.80 24.94 28.58
N THR A 255 21.14 24.53 29.82
CA THR A 255 22.47 23.97 30.13
C THR A 255 22.76 22.71 29.32
N LYS A 256 21.78 21.83 29.14
CA LYS A 256 21.94 20.57 28.39
C LYS A 256 22.02 20.81 26.87
N PHE A 257 21.44 21.90 26.39
CA PHE A 257 21.36 22.24 24.97
C PHE A 257 22.44 23.22 24.53
N GLU A 258 23.23 23.76 25.46
CA GLU A 258 24.21 24.82 25.21
C GLU A 258 23.56 26.04 24.53
N MET A 259 22.29 26.29 24.88
CA MET A 259 21.49 27.41 24.36
C MET A 259 21.21 28.42 25.47
N ASP A 260 20.97 29.67 25.08
CA ASP A 260 20.55 30.69 26.02
C ASP A 260 19.13 30.43 26.53
N SER A 261 18.93 30.58 27.85
CA SER A 261 17.64 30.32 28.51
C SER A 261 16.54 31.26 28.01
N GLN A 262 16.86 32.50 27.62
CA GLN A 262 15.87 33.44 27.08
C GLN A 262 15.46 33.07 25.66
N VAL A 263 16.41 32.63 24.82
CA VAL A 263 16.11 32.12 23.47
C VAL A 263 15.18 30.90 23.55
N LEU A 264 15.51 29.95 24.44
CA LEU A 264 14.67 28.76 24.62
C LEU A 264 13.27 29.11 25.14
N LEU A 265 13.17 30.06 26.08
CA LEU A 265 11.88 30.55 26.57
C LEU A 265 11.07 31.20 25.45
N PHE A 266 11.71 31.99 24.58
CA PHE A 266 11.07 32.60 23.43
C PHE A 266 10.52 31.53 22.47
N ASP A 267 11.33 30.54 22.11
CA ASP A 267 10.91 29.45 21.22
C ASP A 267 9.78 28.62 21.83
N PHE A 268 9.87 28.26 23.11
CA PHE A 268 8.80 27.52 23.81
C PHE A 268 7.52 28.34 23.92
N THR A 269 7.63 29.66 24.09
CA THR A 269 6.47 30.55 24.09
C THR A 269 5.82 30.61 22.71
N ASN A 270 6.61 30.61 21.63
CA ASN A 270 6.10 30.57 20.27
C ASN A 270 5.42 29.23 19.97
N ILE A 271 6.01 28.11 20.38
CA ILE A 271 5.40 26.78 20.27
C ILE A 271 4.07 26.74 21.03
N ALA A 272 4.05 27.22 22.28
CA ALA A 272 2.87 27.19 23.13
C ALA A 272 1.71 28.06 22.62
N ARG A 273 2.03 29.15 21.92
CA ARG A 273 1.05 30.10 21.36
C ARG A 273 0.67 29.81 19.92
N ASP A 274 1.30 28.82 19.30
CA ASP A 274 0.95 28.45 17.93
C ASP A 274 -0.51 27.97 17.85
N PRO A 275 -1.30 28.43 16.85
CA PRO A 275 -2.69 28.01 16.70
C PRO A 275 -2.87 26.50 16.60
N TYR A 276 -1.94 25.78 15.94
CA TYR A 276 -1.97 24.33 15.85
C TYR A 276 -1.67 23.69 17.19
N THR A 277 -0.68 24.16 17.95
CA THR A 277 -0.46 23.67 19.32
C THR A 277 -1.69 23.88 20.21
N THR A 278 -2.34 25.03 20.11
CA THR A 278 -3.56 25.35 20.85
C THR A 278 -4.70 24.41 20.47
N PHE A 279 -4.85 24.10 19.18
CA PHE A 279 -5.79 23.10 18.70
C PHE A 279 -5.48 21.70 19.24
N LEU A 280 -4.21 21.28 19.20
CA LEU A 280 -3.77 19.97 19.69
C LEU A 280 -3.99 19.77 21.20
N MET A 281 -3.94 20.85 21.99
CA MET A 281 -4.24 20.86 23.43
C MET A 281 -5.72 20.58 23.75
N GLN A 282 -6.64 20.70 22.79
CA GLN A 282 -8.06 20.41 23.00
C GLN A 282 -8.37 18.91 22.98
N PHE A 283 -7.44 18.08 22.51
CA PHE A 283 -7.59 16.63 22.37
C PHE A 283 -6.89 15.83 23.50
N THR A 284 -6.48 16.52 24.57
CA THR A 284 -5.95 15.95 25.82
C THR A 284 -6.98 16.03 26.93
#